data_AF-A0ABD5M1J7-F1
#
_entry.id   AF-A0ABD5M1J7-F1
#
_cell.length_a   1.000
_cell.length_b   1.000
_cell.length_c   1.000
_cell.angle_alpha   90.00
_cell.angle_beta   90.00
_cell.angle_gamma   90.00
#
_symmetry.space_group_name_H-M   'P 1'
#
loop_
_entity.id
_entity.type
_entity.pdbx_description
1 polymer ?
#
loop_
_entity_poly.entity_id
_entity_poly.type
_entity_poly.pdbx_seq_one_letter_code
_entity_poly.pdbx_strand_id
1 'polypeptide(L)'
;MSDPRAVAVNVAANTNEPGFRGPVYPDGSFAYVPIPESAATLPRGQAPVDEPVPTYGDLDLPFAVPTALRETPVHADPEFPGVHGRKRATYGDPHGVKAGRIADLDPGNWLLFYATLSLRPRDWAGPGAERPGDEGADDRGGAWLRDRGVAVDDDLAPDWGAYLFAGIRVERVLSPAAGDGVVDRAAAAAAAPTNAHLKRDPFDARVVAVGDSDASGPFDRVVPLSAPDAGADANPIVTDLSSDSGKGPWWRRPMAFDEAATAELLARVERA
;
A
#
# COMPACT_ATOMS: atom_id res chain seq x y z
N MET A 1 -22.30 10.50 -10.79
CA MET A 1 -21.88 9.62 -9.68
C MET A 1 -21.94 10.49 -8.44
N SER A 2 -22.46 9.96 -7.34
CA SER A 2 -22.35 10.61 -6.02
C SER A 2 -20.88 10.89 -5.69
N ASP A 3 -20.62 11.89 -4.85
CA ASP A 3 -19.26 12.21 -4.43
C ASP A 3 -18.61 10.99 -3.78
N PRO A 4 -17.37 10.64 -4.14
CA PRO A 4 -16.72 9.43 -3.67
C PRO A 4 -16.48 9.50 -2.16
N ARG A 5 -16.93 8.49 -1.42
CA ARG A 5 -16.67 8.36 0.01
C ARG A 5 -15.39 7.59 0.30
N ALA A 6 -14.90 6.84 -0.68
CA ALA A 6 -13.58 6.24 -0.62
C ALA A 6 -12.85 6.26 -1.96
N VAL A 7 -11.53 6.37 -1.90
CA VAL A 7 -10.63 6.13 -3.03
C VAL A 7 -9.61 5.09 -2.61
N ALA A 8 -9.46 4.02 -3.39
CA ALA A 8 -8.42 3.02 -3.21
C ALA A 8 -7.27 3.24 -4.20
N VAL A 9 -6.02 3.20 -3.72
CA VAL A 9 -4.82 3.37 -4.55
C VAL A 9 -3.85 2.22 -4.38
N ASN A 10 -3.16 1.86 -5.48
CA ASN A 10 -2.11 0.86 -5.45
C ASN A 10 -0.83 1.43 -4.83
N VAL A 11 -0.29 0.73 -3.85
CA VAL A 11 0.99 0.99 -3.18
C VAL A 11 1.75 -0.34 -3.01
N ALA A 12 2.87 -0.30 -2.27
CA ALA A 12 3.69 -1.45 -1.90
C ALA A 12 4.54 -2.06 -3.04
N ALA A 13 5.55 -2.82 -2.62
CA ALA A 13 6.46 -3.58 -3.45
C ALA A 13 5.74 -4.51 -4.42
N ASN A 14 6.32 -4.65 -5.61
CA ASN A 14 5.88 -5.62 -6.59
C ASN A 14 7.09 -6.27 -7.29
N THR A 15 6.82 -7.16 -8.25
CA THR A 15 7.89 -7.90 -8.93
C THR A 15 8.81 -7.04 -9.80
N ASN A 16 8.45 -5.80 -10.10
CA ASN A 16 9.35 -4.88 -10.79
C ASN A 16 10.37 -4.29 -9.80
N GLU A 17 9.89 -3.81 -8.65
CA GLU A 17 10.73 -3.20 -7.61
C GLU A 17 10.18 -3.57 -6.22
N PRO A 18 11.01 -4.15 -5.33
CA PRO A 18 12.44 -4.47 -5.47
C PRO A 18 12.73 -5.82 -6.15
N GLY A 19 11.73 -6.44 -6.80
CA GLY A 19 11.86 -7.77 -7.42
C GLY A 19 11.01 -8.86 -6.77
N PHE A 20 10.23 -8.53 -5.72
CA PHE A 20 9.30 -9.45 -5.07
C PHE A 20 8.08 -8.70 -4.51
N ARG A 21 6.99 -9.43 -4.25
CA ARG A 21 5.78 -8.94 -3.57
C ARG A 21 5.84 -9.29 -2.09
N GLY A 22 5.19 -8.48 -1.26
CA GLY A 22 4.87 -8.89 0.11
C GLY A 22 4.02 -10.18 0.13
N PRO A 23 4.10 -10.98 1.21
CA PRO A 23 3.29 -12.17 1.37
C PRO A 23 1.85 -11.83 1.79
N VAL A 24 0.90 -12.59 1.26
CA VAL A 24 -0.36 -12.91 1.92
C VAL A 24 -0.30 -14.37 2.36
N TYR A 25 -0.75 -14.66 3.56
CA TYR A 25 -0.71 -15.98 4.17
C TYR A 25 -2.04 -16.72 3.98
N PRO A 26 -2.11 -18.05 4.24
CA PRO A 26 -3.31 -18.85 3.96
C PRO A 26 -4.58 -18.38 4.68
N ASP A 27 -4.45 -17.68 5.80
CA ASP A 27 -5.56 -17.10 6.54
C ASP A 27 -5.86 -15.64 6.15
N GLY A 28 -5.25 -15.09 5.11
CA GLY A 28 -5.43 -13.69 4.72
C GLY A 28 -4.67 -12.66 5.57
N SER A 29 -3.93 -13.07 6.61
CA SER A 29 -2.92 -12.18 7.22
C SER A 29 -1.81 -11.88 6.23
N PHE A 30 -1.06 -10.80 6.41
CA PHE A 30 -0.10 -10.32 5.41
C PHE A 30 1.08 -9.58 6.04
N ALA A 31 2.10 -9.27 5.22
CA ALA A 31 3.12 -8.30 5.57
C ALA A 31 3.20 -7.19 4.51
N TYR A 32 3.08 -5.94 4.94
CA TYR A 32 3.24 -4.76 4.09
C TYR A 32 4.73 -4.52 3.84
N VAL A 33 5.09 -4.37 2.56
CA VAL A 33 6.46 -4.11 2.11
C VAL A 33 6.43 -2.84 1.24
N PRO A 34 7.01 -1.71 1.68
CA PRO A 34 7.08 -0.50 0.86
C PRO A 34 7.93 -0.69 -0.41
N ILE A 35 7.77 0.21 -1.39
CA ILE A 35 8.65 0.24 -2.58
C ILE A 35 10.02 0.86 -2.22
N PRO A 36 11.07 0.62 -3.01
CA PRO A 36 12.31 1.39 -2.88
C PRO A 36 12.08 2.89 -3.05
N GLU A 37 12.83 3.70 -2.33
CA GLU A 37 12.90 5.14 -2.62
C GLU A 37 13.86 5.35 -3.80
N SER A 38 13.29 5.73 -4.94
CA SER A 38 14.02 5.96 -6.19
C SER A 38 14.35 7.43 -6.43
N ALA A 39 13.72 8.35 -5.70
CA ALA A 39 14.01 9.77 -5.80
C ALA A 39 15.24 10.16 -4.95
N ALA A 40 15.90 11.25 -5.35
CA ALA A 40 16.92 11.85 -4.53
C ALA A 40 16.30 12.35 -3.21
N THR A 41 16.98 12.10 -2.10
CA THR A 41 16.55 12.54 -0.78
C THR A 41 17.47 13.61 -0.23
N LEU A 42 16.91 14.45 0.62
CA LEU A 42 17.62 15.48 1.33
C LEU A 42 18.72 14.88 2.21
N PRO A 43 19.85 15.59 2.38
CA PRO A 43 20.80 15.29 3.42
C PRO A 43 20.15 15.30 4.82
N ARG A 44 20.75 14.54 5.73
CA ARG A 44 20.36 14.52 7.15
C ARG A 44 20.28 15.94 7.73
N GLY A 45 19.29 16.19 8.59
CA GLY A 45 19.04 17.49 9.22
C GLY A 45 18.34 18.53 8.35
N GLN A 46 18.01 18.23 7.09
CA GLN A 46 17.27 19.15 6.20
C GLN A 46 15.79 18.80 6.04
N ALA A 47 15.37 17.58 6.40
CA ALA A 47 13.97 17.22 6.46
C ALA A 47 13.29 17.87 7.70
N PRO A 48 11.96 18.08 7.69
CA PRO A 48 11.25 18.67 8.84
C PRO A 48 11.44 17.94 10.16
N VAL A 49 11.67 16.61 10.08
CA VAL A 49 12.09 15.77 11.20
C VAL A 49 13.46 15.19 10.85
N ASP A 50 14.43 15.35 11.76
CA ASP A 50 15.76 14.75 11.61
C ASP A 50 15.72 13.25 11.95
N GLU A 51 15.12 12.49 11.05
CA GLU A 51 15.14 11.03 11.05
C GLU A 51 15.75 10.51 9.74
N PRO A 52 16.50 9.40 9.77
CA PRO A 52 16.99 8.80 8.54
C PRO A 52 15.83 8.36 7.63
N VAL A 53 16.10 8.31 6.32
CA VAL A 53 15.24 7.55 5.40
C VAL A 53 15.41 6.08 5.78
N PRO A 54 14.34 5.34 6.12
CA PRO A 54 14.47 3.94 6.48
C PRO A 54 14.98 3.13 5.29
N THR A 55 15.72 2.07 5.56
CA THR A 55 16.10 1.07 4.56
C THR A 55 15.27 -0.20 4.74
N TYR A 56 15.37 -1.17 3.84
CA TYR A 56 14.71 -2.46 4.06
C TYR A 56 15.22 -3.19 5.31
N GLY A 57 16.47 -2.96 5.71
CA GLY A 57 17.04 -3.53 6.94
C GLY A 57 16.43 -2.98 8.22
N ASP A 58 15.80 -1.80 8.16
CA ASP A 58 15.12 -1.17 9.29
C ASP A 58 13.65 -1.62 9.44
N LEU A 59 13.12 -2.37 8.46
CA LEU A 59 11.71 -2.77 8.47
C LEU A 59 11.48 -3.97 9.37
N ASP A 60 10.42 -3.88 10.18
CA ASP A 60 9.87 -5.02 10.92
C ASP A 60 9.12 -5.96 9.96
N LEU A 61 9.84 -6.93 9.39
CA LEU A 61 9.32 -7.93 8.44
C LEU A 61 9.45 -9.35 9.01
N PRO A 62 8.45 -10.22 8.83
CA PRO A 62 8.46 -11.58 9.37
C PRO A 62 9.30 -12.57 8.53
N PHE A 63 10.10 -12.08 7.59
CA PHE A 63 10.94 -12.86 6.69
C PHE A 63 12.27 -12.16 6.44
N ALA A 64 13.28 -12.89 5.96
CA ALA A 64 14.60 -12.33 5.71
C ALA A 64 14.61 -11.51 4.43
N VAL A 65 15.11 -10.27 4.53
CA VAL A 65 15.42 -9.44 3.35
C VAL A 65 16.79 -9.83 2.80
N PRO A 66 16.93 -10.00 1.46
CA PRO A 66 18.21 -10.27 0.81
C PRO A 66 19.28 -9.24 1.18
N THR A 67 20.53 -9.69 1.40
CA THR A 67 21.64 -8.84 1.83
C THR A 67 21.82 -7.61 0.93
N ALA A 68 21.72 -7.76 -0.39
CA ALA A 68 21.89 -6.66 -1.33
C ALA A 68 20.80 -5.56 -1.24
N LEU A 69 19.67 -5.85 -0.60
CA LEU A 69 18.57 -4.89 -0.43
C LEU A 69 18.56 -4.21 0.93
N ARG A 70 19.28 -4.72 1.93
CA ARG A 70 19.16 -4.23 3.32
C ARG A 70 19.47 -2.75 3.46
N GLU A 71 20.46 -2.24 2.73
CA GLU A 71 20.83 -0.82 2.76
C GLU A 71 20.04 0.05 1.76
N THR A 72 19.14 -0.55 0.97
CA THR A 72 18.34 0.19 -0.01
C THR A 72 17.29 1.02 0.72
N PRO A 73 17.27 2.35 0.55
CA PRO A 73 16.24 3.22 1.13
C PRO A 73 14.84 2.83 0.63
N VAL A 74 13.84 2.97 1.49
CA VAL A 74 12.44 2.67 1.15
C VAL A 74 11.58 3.92 1.22
N HIS A 75 10.62 3.98 0.29
CA HIS A 75 9.58 5.00 0.30
C HIS A 75 8.46 4.54 1.24
N ALA A 76 8.60 4.88 2.52
CA ALA A 76 7.63 4.54 3.56
C ALA A 76 6.35 5.41 3.45
N ASP A 77 5.58 5.17 2.40
CA ASP A 77 4.28 5.79 2.14
C ASP A 77 3.32 4.72 1.58
N PRO A 78 2.16 4.47 2.22
CA PRO A 78 1.58 5.22 3.34
C PRO A 78 2.29 5.02 4.67
N GLU A 79 2.21 6.03 5.54
CA GLU A 79 2.53 5.92 6.96
C GLU A 79 1.30 5.43 7.73
N PHE A 80 1.45 4.39 8.56
CA PHE A 80 0.42 3.91 9.47
C PHE A 80 0.93 3.79 10.91
N PRO A 81 0.12 4.09 11.93
CA PRO A 81 0.47 3.82 13.32
C PRO A 81 0.77 2.34 13.56
N GLY A 82 1.87 2.05 14.26
CA GLY A 82 2.28 0.68 14.60
C GLY A 82 3.01 -0.09 13.50
N VAL A 83 3.10 0.45 12.28
CA VAL A 83 3.76 -0.22 11.15
C VAL A 83 5.17 0.33 10.97
N HIS A 84 6.20 -0.53 11.01
CA HIS A 84 7.61 -0.15 10.83
C HIS A 84 8.06 1.05 11.69
N GLY A 85 7.62 1.09 12.96
CA GLY A 85 7.96 2.14 13.92
C GLY A 85 7.24 3.48 13.71
N ARG A 86 6.24 3.53 12.84
CA ARG A 86 5.49 4.75 12.52
C ARG A 86 4.34 5.00 13.48
N LYS A 87 3.89 6.25 13.54
CA LYS A 87 2.92 6.73 14.54
C LYS A 87 1.78 7.57 13.95
N ARG A 88 1.91 8.01 12.70
CA ARG A 88 0.90 8.84 12.04
C ARG A 88 0.22 8.08 10.93
N ALA A 89 -0.92 8.61 10.49
CA ALA A 89 -1.66 8.19 9.33
C ALA A 89 -1.51 9.24 8.22
N THR A 90 -0.57 9.04 7.30
CA THR A 90 -0.32 10.01 6.20
C THR A 90 -0.04 9.31 4.88
N TYR A 91 -0.40 9.98 3.79
CA TYR A 91 -0.06 9.54 2.43
C TYR A 91 0.20 10.72 1.52
N GLY A 92 1.29 10.68 0.74
CA GLY A 92 1.53 11.61 -0.36
C GLY A 92 1.50 10.91 -1.71
N ASP A 93 1.21 11.66 -2.78
CA ASP A 93 1.32 11.13 -4.14
C ASP A 93 1.80 12.21 -5.12
N PRO A 94 2.80 11.92 -5.98
CA PRO A 94 3.31 12.87 -6.96
C PRO A 94 2.60 12.77 -8.32
N HIS A 95 1.73 11.78 -8.53
CA HIS A 95 1.12 11.46 -9.83
C HIS A 95 -0.30 12.05 -9.95
N GLY A 96 -0.46 13.00 -10.89
CA GLY A 96 -1.71 13.77 -11.03
C GLY A 96 -3.01 12.95 -11.14
N VAL A 97 -2.98 11.76 -11.75
CA VAL A 97 -4.18 10.91 -11.86
C VAL A 97 -4.62 10.36 -10.50
N LYS A 98 -3.68 9.89 -9.67
CA LYS A 98 -3.98 9.43 -8.30
C LYS A 98 -4.26 10.63 -7.41
N ALA A 99 -3.37 11.61 -7.42
CA ALA A 99 -3.45 12.82 -6.62
C ALA A 99 -4.77 13.59 -6.81
N GLY A 100 -5.24 13.71 -8.06
CA GLY A 100 -6.50 14.38 -8.37
C GLY A 100 -7.69 13.71 -7.68
N ARG A 101 -7.79 12.38 -7.70
CA ARG A 101 -8.88 11.67 -7.02
C ARG A 101 -8.79 11.75 -5.50
N ILE A 102 -7.58 11.80 -4.95
CA ILE A 102 -7.38 11.95 -3.50
C ILE A 102 -7.74 13.37 -3.06
N ALA A 103 -7.46 14.38 -3.89
CA ALA A 103 -7.76 15.78 -3.60
C ALA A 103 -9.27 16.05 -3.42
N ASP A 104 -10.12 15.21 -4.00
CA ASP A 104 -11.59 15.30 -3.89
C ASP A 104 -12.15 14.65 -2.61
N LEU A 105 -11.31 14.06 -1.74
CA LEU A 105 -11.76 13.45 -0.48
C LEU A 105 -11.99 14.51 0.60
N ASP A 106 -13.17 14.44 1.22
CA ASP A 106 -13.53 15.28 2.38
C ASP A 106 -13.07 14.66 3.71
N PRO A 107 -12.97 15.46 4.78
CA PRO A 107 -12.87 14.95 6.15
C PRO A 107 -13.97 13.94 6.44
N GLY A 108 -13.60 12.80 7.03
CA GLY A 108 -14.50 11.67 7.21
C GLY A 108 -14.80 10.89 5.93
N ASN A 109 -13.95 10.95 4.91
CA ASN A 109 -13.90 9.95 3.83
C ASN A 109 -12.77 8.94 4.09
N TRP A 110 -12.64 7.94 3.23
CA TRP A 110 -11.60 6.92 3.33
C TRP A 110 -10.63 6.97 2.16
N LEU A 111 -9.33 7.05 2.47
CA LEU A 111 -8.28 6.71 1.51
C LEU A 111 -7.84 5.29 1.80
N LEU A 112 -8.12 4.36 0.89
CA LEU A 112 -7.84 2.95 1.05
C LEU A 112 -6.60 2.55 0.24
N PHE A 113 -5.93 1.50 0.70
CA PHE A 113 -4.69 1.05 0.09
C PHE A 113 -4.78 -0.41 -0.27
N TYR A 114 -4.40 -0.70 -1.51
CA TYR A 114 -4.29 -2.06 -1.99
C TYR A 114 -2.90 -2.34 -2.54
N ALA A 115 -2.46 -3.57 -2.39
CA ALA A 115 -1.16 -4.06 -2.84
C ALA A 115 -1.34 -5.30 -3.70
N THR A 116 -0.38 -5.56 -4.59
CA THR A 116 -0.27 -6.91 -5.17
C THR A 116 0.58 -7.76 -4.24
N LEU A 117 0.01 -8.84 -3.71
CA LEU A 117 0.67 -9.75 -2.77
C LEU A 117 0.80 -11.15 -3.38
N SER A 118 1.78 -11.91 -2.94
CA SER A 118 1.95 -13.32 -3.33
C SER A 118 1.52 -14.26 -2.21
N LEU A 119 0.78 -15.31 -2.56
CA LEU A 119 0.38 -16.32 -1.57
C LEU A 119 1.61 -17.13 -1.15
N ARG A 120 1.92 -17.09 0.15
CA ARG A 120 3.09 -17.73 0.75
C ARG A 120 2.70 -18.51 2.01
N PRO A 121 3.43 -19.57 2.38
CA PRO A 121 3.24 -20.21 3.69
C PRO A 121 3.63 -19.25 4.83
N ARG A 122 3.10 -19.47 6.04
CA ARG A 122 3.36 -18.59 7.20
C ARG A 122 4.84 -18.51 7.58
N ASP A 123 5.57 -19.61 7.39
CA ASP A 123 6.99 -19.74 7.64
C ASP A 123 7.85 -19.42 6.40
N TRP A 124 7.31 -18.63 5.46
CA TRP A 124 8.05 -18.22 4.27
C TRP A 124 9.33 -17.47 4.65
N ALA A 125 10.48 -18.00 4.24
CA ALA A 125 11.77 -17.49 4.70
C ALA A 125 12.18 -16.18 4.02
N GLY A 126 11.61 -15.89 2.85
CA GLY A 126 11.89 -14.68 2.09
C GLY A 126 12.26 -14.96 0.63
N PRO A 127 12.56 -13.91 -0.14
CA PRO A 127 12.72 -14.00 -1.58
C PRO A 127 14.12 -14.44 -2.03
N GLY A 128 15.08 -14.65 -1.13
CA GLY A 128 16.47 -14.98 -1.45
C GLY A 128 17.45 -14.58 -0.35
N ALA A 129 18.68 -15.08 -0.44
CA ALA A 129 19.73 -14.80 0.54
C ALA A 129 20.49 -13.51 0.19
N GLU A 130 21.00 -13.39 -1.04
CA GLU A 130 21.76 -12.23 -1.51
C GLU A 130 20.89 -11.33 -2.40
N ARG A 131 20.12 -11.91 -3.32
CA ARG A 131 19.21 -11.22 -4.24
C ARG A 131 17.88 -11.97 -4.39
N PRO A 132 16.78 -11.29 -4.76
CA PRO A 132 15.54 -11.98 -5.07
C PRO A 132 15.71 -13.08 -6.14
N GLY A 133 15.24 -14.29 -5.85
CA GLY A 133 15.25 -15.46 -6.73
C GLY A 133 16.58 -16.21 -6.82
N ASP A 134 17.54 -15.95 -5.92
CA ASP A 134 18.81 -16.65 -5.89
C ASP A 134 18.79 -17.96 -5.07
N GLU A 135 19.97 -18.57 -4.89
CA GLU A 135 20.13 -19.73 -4.01
C GLU A 135 19.69 -19.38 -2.57
N GLY A 136 18.73 -20.14 -2.04
CA GLY A 136 18.13 -19.88 -0.73
C GLY A 136 16.80 -19.12 -0.78
N ALA A 137 16.33 -18.72 -1.96
CA ALA A 137 14.96 -18.25 -2.14
C ALA A 137 13.95 -19.34 -1.73
N ASP A 138 12.95 -18.96 -0.95
CA ASP A 138 11.86 -19.83 -0.61
C ASP A 138 10.76 -19.74 -1.68
N ASP A 139 10.81 -20.68 -2.62
CA ASP A 139 9.89 -20.73 -3.76
C ASP A 139 8.51 -21.30 -3.42
N ARG A 140 8.26 -21.70 -2.15
CA ARG A 140 6.95 -22.21 -1.74
C ARG A 140 5.88 -21.13 -1.93
N GLY A 141 4.83 -21.48 -2.65
CA GLY A 141 3.67 -20.63 -2.93
C GLY A 141 2.38 -21.44 -2.92
N GLY A 142 1.32 -20.96 -3.55
CA GLY A 142 0.03 -21.64 -3.46
C GLY A 142 -0.03 -23.01 -4.13
N ALA A 143 0.74 -23.28 -5.18
CA ALA A 143 0.88 -24.65 -5.70
C ALA A 143 1.40 -25.62 -4.62
N TRP A 144 2.45 -25.21 -3.88
CA TRP A 144 2.99 -26.00 -2.78
C TRP A 144 2.00 -26.17 -1.63
N LEU A 145 1.26 -25.10 -1.28
CA LEU A 145 0.23 -25.16 -0.24
C LEU A 145 -0.88 -26.16 -0.58
N ARG A 146 -1.35 -26.15 -1.84
CA ARG A 146 -2.37 -27.09 -2.35
C ARG A 146 -1.87 -28.52 -2.33
N ASP A 147 -0.65 -28.77 -2.81
CA ASP A 147 -0.04 -30.11 -2.79
C ASP A 147 0.10 -30.68 -1.37
N ARG A 148 0.24 -29.81 -0.37
CA ARG A 148 0.31 -30.17 1.05
C ARG A 148 -1.03 -30.21 1.76
N GLY A 149 -2.14 -29.91 1.06
CA GLY A 149 -3.47 -29.86 1.65
C GLY A 149 -3.60 -28.81 2.75
N VAL A 150 -2.81 -27.73 2.69
CA VAL A 150 -2.96 -26.60 3.62
C VAL A 150 -4.25 -25.87 3.29
N ALA A 151 -5.09 -25.65 4.31
CA ALA A 151 -6.29 -24.85 4.16
C ALA A 151 -5.89 -23.40 3.84
N VAL A 152 -6.35 -22.92 2.69
CA VAL A 152 -6.20 -21.54 2.23
C VAL A 152 -7.61 -20.96 2.18
N ASP A 153 -7.77 -19.71 2.61
CA ASP A 153 -9.01 -18.98 2.49
C ASP A 153 -9.46 -18.92 1.01
N ASP A 154 -10.71 -19.31 0.76
CA ASP A 154 -11.23 -19.61 -0.58
C ASP A 154 -11.25 -18.37 -1.49
N ASP A 155 -11.21 -17.17 -0.92
CA ASP A 155 -11.20 -15.91 -1.64
C ASP A 155 -9.79 -15.41 -2.03
N LEU A 156 -8.72 -16.14 -1.66
CA LEU A 156 -7.34 -15.80 -2.04
C LEU A 156 -6.95 -16.40 -3.40
N ALA A 157 -6.46 -15.54 -4.30
CA ALA A 157 -5.86 -15.99 -5.55
C ALA A 157 -4.67 -16.95 -5.32
N PRO A 158 -4.49 -17.98 -6.17
CA PRO A 158 -3.61 -19.11 -5.89
C PRO A 158 -2.11 -18.79 -5.94
N ASP A 159 -1.70 -17.72 -6.61
CA ASP A 159 -0.27 -17.39 -6.74
C ASP A 159 0.02 -15.97 -6.29
N TRP A 160 -0.70 -15.01 -6.84
CA TRP A 160 -0.68 -13.61 -6.47
C TRP A 160 -2.05 -13.00 -6.75
N GLY A 161 -2.35 -11.89 -6.09
CA GLY A 161 -3.58 -11.12 -6.29
C GLY A 161 -3.41 -9.68 -5.84
N ALA A 162 -4.42 -8.86 -6.08
CA ALA A 162 -4.54 -7.52 -5.53
C ALA A 162 -5.52 -7.54 -4.35
N TYR A 163 -5.12 -6.86 -3.28
CA TYR A 163 -5.76 -6.97 -1.97
C TYR A 163 -5.77 -5.61 -1.30
N LEU A 164 -6.93 -5.18 -0.82
CA LEU A 164 -6.99 -4.08 0.14
C LEU A 164 -6.41 -4.57 1.46
N PHE A 165 -5.56 -3.76 2.07
CA PHE A 165 -4.84 -4.15 3.28
C PHE A 165 -4.83 -3.08 4.36
N ALA A 166 -5.20 -1.84 4.04
CA ALA A 166 -5.19 -0.73 4.99
C ALA A 166 -6.10 0.42 4.56
N GLY A 167 -6.38 1.32 5.50
CA GLY A 167 -7.12 2.55 5.25
C GLY A 167 -6.65 3.72 6.12
N ILE A 168 -6.79 4.92 5.56
CA ILE A 168 -6.68 6.20 6.24
C ILE A 168 -8.07 6.82 6.33
N ARG A 169 -8.53 7.08 7.56
CA ARG A 169 -9.71 7.89 7.82
C ARG A 169 -9.32 9.37 7.68
N VAL A 170 -9.70 10.00 6.58
CA VAL A 170 -9.23 11.34 6.20
C VAL A 170 -9.69 12.38 7.22
N GLU A 171 -8.75 13.16 7.76
CA GLU A 171 -9.05 14.39 8.51
C GLU A 171 -8.84 15.63 7.65
N ARG A 172 -7.85 15.58 6.76
CA ARG A 172 -7.49 16.69 5.89
C ARG A 172 -6.78 16.17 4.65
N VAL A 173 -7.08 16.81 3.51
CA VAL A 173 -6.27 16.69 2.29
C VAL A 173 -5.67 18.04 1.95
N LEU A 174 -4.38 18.05 1.65
CA LEU A 174 -3.67 19.20 1.11
C LEU A 174 -3.46 18.98 -0.39
N SER A 175 -3.87 19.95 -1.19
CA SER A 175 -3.70 19.97 -2.65
C SER A 175 -3.36 21.39 -3.13
N PRO A 176 -2.74 21.55 -4.31
CA PRO A 176 -2.50 22.86 -4.92
C PRO A 176 -3.81 23.59 -5.20
N ALA A 177 -3.83 24.91 -4.98
CA ALA A 177 -5.02 25.73 -5.20
C ALA A 177 -5.51 25.78 -6.67
N ALA A 178 -4.65 25.47 -7.64
CA ALA A 178 -4.95 25.53 -9.08
C ALA A 178 -5.13 24.15 -9.75
N GLY A 179 -5.15 23.05 -9.00
CA GLY A 179 -5.29 21.68 -9.54
C GLY A 179 -4.07 21.17 -10.32
N ASP A 180 -3.14 22.05 -10.72
CA ASP A 180 -1.81 21.73 -11.20
C ASP A 180 -0.72 22.18 -10.20
N GLY A 181 0.40 21.45 -10.16
CA GLY A 181 1.53 21.73 -9.28
C GLY A 181 1.67 20.78 -8.08
N VAL A 182 2.49 21.21 -7.12
CA VAL A 182 2.82 20.49 -5.88
C VAL A 182 2.20 21.21 -4.68
N VAL A 183 1.94 20.47 -3.60
CA VAL A 183 1.45 21.03 -2.34
C VAL A 183 2.45 22.07 -1.81
N ASP A 184 1.98 23.07 -1.07
CA ASP A 184 2.89 23.94 -0.32
C ASP A 184 3.70 23.12 0.69
N ARG A 185 5.03 23.09 0.52
CA ARG A 185 5.92 22.24 1.32
C ARG A 185 5.85 22.57 2.81
N ALA A 186 5.68 23.84 3.17
CA ALA A 186 5.60 24.26 4.57
C ALA A 186 4.29 23.79 5.21
N ALA A 187 3.17 23.89 4.49
CA ALA A 187 1.88 23.34 4.92
C ALA A 187 1.93 21.81 5.07
N ALA A 188 2.56 21.10 4.13
CA ALA A 188 2.78 19.66 4.21
C ALA A 188 3.65 19.29 5.43
N ALA A 189 4.74 20.02 5.66
CA ALA A 189 5.61 19.80 6.81
C ALA A 189 4.89 20.03 8.15
N ALA A 190 4.01 21.03 8.23
CA ALA A 190 3.23 21.29 9.44
C ALA A 190 2.19 20.20 9.72
N ALA A 191 1.56 19.64 8.67
CA ALA A 191 0.48 18.66 8.82
C ALA A 191 0.98 17.22 8.93
N ALA A 192 2.04 16.86 8.19
CA ALA A 192 2.53 15.50 8.03
C ALA A 192 4.07 15.46 8.09
N PRO A 193 4.71 15.87 9.19
CA PRO A 193 6.15 16.18 9.26
C PRO A 193 7.09 15.00 8.94
N THR A 194 6.59 13.76 9.02
CA THR A 194 7.34 12.51 8.77
C THR A 194 7.06 11.89 7.40
N ASN A 195 6.14 12.46 6.60
CA ASN A 195 5.76 11.89 5.31
C ASN A 195 6.97 11.75 4.37
N ALA A 196 7.03 10.64 3.63
CA ALA A 196 8.18 10.28 2.80
C ALA A 196 8.52 11.35 1.74
N HIS A 197 7.52 12.01 1.17
CA HIS A 197 7.74 13.05 0.17
C HIS A 197 8.48 14.28 0.70
N LEU A 198 8.37 14.58 2.00
CA LEU A 198 9.12 15.71 2.60
C LEU A 198 10.62 15.47 2.64
N LYS A 199 11.05 14.20 2.52
CA LYS A 199 12.45 13.80 2.45
C LYS A 199 13.02 13.89 1.03
N ARG A 200 12.18 14.02 0.00
CA ARG A 200 12.63 14.14 -1.40
C ARG A 200 13.16 15.53 -1.72
N ASP A 201 14.09 15.60 -2.66
CA ASP A 201 14.57 16.84 -3.27
C ASP A 201 14.68 16.69 -4.81
N PRO A 202 13.86 17.39 -5.60
CA PRO A 202 12.84 18.35 -5.17
C PRO A 202 11.64 17.68 -4.48
N PHE A 203 10.93 18.47 -3.65
CA PHE A 203 9.62 18.08 -3.13
C PHE A 203 8.62 17.95 -4.30
N ASP A 204 7.91 16.83 -4.37
CA ASP A 204 7.14 16.40 -5.54
C ASP A 204 5.68 16.04 -5.26
N ALA A 205 5.25 16.00 -3.99
CA ALA A 205 3.89 15.61 -3.64
C ALA A 205 2.86 16.60 -4.21
N ARG A 206 1.94 16.07 -5.02
CA ARG A 206 0.79 16.81 -5.57
C ARG A 206 -0.42 16.72 -4.66
N VAL A 207 -0.44 15.78 -3.73
CA VAL A 207 -1.42 15.67 -2.66
C VAL A 207 -0.72 15.19 -1.40
N VAL A 208 -1.20 15.62 -0.23
CA VAL A 208 -0.86 15.02 1.06
C VAL A 208 -2.16 14.81 1.84
N ALA A 209 -2.51 13.56 2.09
CA ALA A 209 -3.60 13.16 2.96
C ALA A 209 -3.08 12.95 4.39
N VAL A 210 -3.83 13.47 5.36
CA VAL A 210 -3.61 13.28 6.79
C VAL A 210 -4.88 12.69 7.37
N GLY A 211 -4.74 11.66 8.18
CA GLY A 211 -5.86 11.00 8.83
C GLY A 211 -5.75 10.87 10.34
N ASP A 212 -6.89 10.48 10.88
CA ASP A 212 -7.05 10.13 12.29
C ASP A 212 -6.24 8.87 12.57
N SER A 213 -5.23 8.99 13.44
CA SER A 213 -4.31 7.89 13.74
C SER A 213 -4.95 6.79 14.59
N ASP A 214 -6.08 7.06 15.27
CA ASP A 214 -6.80 6.04 16.04
C ASP A 214 -7.79 5.25 15.15
N ALA A 215 -8.20 5.82 14.03
CA ALA A 215 -9.13 5.22 13.07
C ALA A 215 -8.46 4.73 11.77
N SER A 216 -7.14 4.83 11.66
CA SER A 216 -6.38 4.46 10.46
C SER A 216 -5.36 3.37 10.76
N GLY A 217 -5.12 2.49 9.81
CA GLY A 217 -4.15 1.41 9.97
C GLY A 217 -4.33 0.27 8.98
N PRO A 218 -3.45 -0.75 9.08
CA PRO A 218 -3.66 -2.03 8.41
C PRO A 218 -4.92 -2.73 8.95
N PHE A 219 -5.55 -3.51 8.08
CA PHE A 219 -6.60 -4.45 8.48
C PHE A 219 -5.98 -5.72 9.07
N ASP A 220 -6.74 -6.46 9.87
CA ASP A 220 -6.27 -7.74 10.43
C ASP A 220 -6.06 -8.78 9.33
N ARG A 221 -6.94 -8.77 8.33
CA ARG A 221 -6.90 -9.63 7.14
C ARG A 221 -7.13 -8.80 5.89
N VAL A 222 -6.57 -9.27 4.78
CA VAL A 222 -6.80 -8.62 3.48
C VAL A 222 -8.24 -8.76 3.02
N VAL A 223 -8.72 -7.77 2.25
CA VAL A 223 -9.95 -7.90 1.45
C VAL A 223 -9.56 -8.14 -0.02
N PRO A 224 -9.87 -9.31 -0.60
CA PRO A 224 -9.55 -9.62 -1.98
C PRO A 224 -10.23 -8.67 -2.97
N LEU A 225 -9.45 -8.16 -3.92
CA LEU A 225 -9.96 -7.45 -5.10
C LEU A 225 -9.83 -8.31 -6.37
N SER A 226 -8.86 -9.22 -6.39
CA SER A 226 -8.75 -10.24 -7.44
C SER A 226 -9.78 -11.34 -7.25
N ALA A 227 -10.11 -12.02 -8.36
CA ALA A 227 -10.85 -13.26 -8.33
C ALA A 227 -10.01 -14.39 -7.71
N PRO A 228 -10.65 -15.36 -7.05
CA PRO A 228 -9.96 -16.48 -6.41
C PRO A 228 -9.27 -17.41 -7.42
N ASP A 229 -9.63 -17.37 -8.70
CA ASP A 229 -9.02 -18.23 -9.72
C ASP A 229 -7.75 -17.63 -10.34
N ALA A 230 -7.63 -16.29 -10.38
CA ALA A 230 -6.52 -15.61 -11.03
C ALA A 230 -6.31 -14.17 -10.53
N GLY A 231 -5.06 -13.84 -10.19
CA GLY A 231 -4.69 -12.52 -9.69
C GLY A 231 -4.97 -11.34 -10.64
N ALA A 232 -4.92 -11.60 -11.95
CA ALA A 232 -5.18 -10.57 -12.94
C ALA A 232 -6.68 -10.30 -13.16
N ASP A 233 -7.55 -11.23 -12.74
CA ASP A 233 -8.99 -11.10 -12.93
C ASP A 233 -9.58 -10.34 -11.75
N ALA A 234 -10.41 -9.34 -12.06
CA ALA A 234 -11.09 -8.52 -11.07
C ALA A 234 -12.31 -9.26 -10.50
N ASN A 235 -12.56 -9.13 -9.20
CA ASN A 235 -13.80 -9.61 -8.58
C ASN A 235 -14.91 -8.53 -8.60
N PRO A 236 -16.14 -8.86 -8.14
CA PRO A 236 -17.27 -7.92 -8.11
C PRO A 236 -17.05 -6.64 -7.30
N ILE A 237 -16.15 -6.61 -6.31
CA ILE A 237 -15.82 -5.34 -5.60
C ILE A 237 -15.24 -4.34 -6.61
N VAL A 238 -14.37 -4.81 -7.50
CA VAL A 238 -13.77 -3.95 -8.51
C VAL A 238 -14.80 -3.62 -9.59
N THR A 239 -15.50 -4.61 -10.14
CA THR A 239 -16.34 -4.39 -11.33
C THR A 239 -17.68 -3.73 -11.04
N ASP A 240 -18.26 -3.99 -9.86
CA ASP A 240 -19.64 -3.61 -9.56
C ASP A 240 -19.70 -2.47 -8.53
N LEU A 241 -18.73 -2.39 -7.62
CA LEU A 241 -18.73 -1.39 -6.54
C LEU A 241 -17.79 -0.21 -6.79
N SER A 242 -16.87 -0.32 -7.74
CA SER A 242 -15.86 0.71 -8.00
C SER A 242 -16.08 1.43 -9.33
N SER A 243 -15.36 2.55 -9.50
CA SER A 243 -15.27 3.27 -10.78
C SER A 243 -14.56 2.51 -11.91
N ASP A 244 -13.96 1.35 -11.63
CA ASP A 244 -13.18 0.56 -12.59
C ASP A 244 -14.01 -0.59 -13.19
N SER A 245 -13.70 -0.96 -14.43
CA SER A 245 -14.38 -2.08 -15.12
C SER A 245 -13.70 -3.42 -14.92
N GLY A 246 -12.55 -3.46 -14.24
CA GLY A 246 -11.74 -4.68 -14.09
C GLY A 246 -10.99 -5.10 -15.35
N LYS A 247 -11.09 -4.35 -16.45
CA LYS A 247 -10.41 -4.69 -17.72
C LYS A 247 -8.97 -4.20 -17.76
N GLY A 248 -8.06 -5.04 -18.28
CA GLY A 248 -6.65 -4.68 -18.38
C GLY A 248 -5.99 -4.58 -16.98
N PRO A 249 -4.90 -3.82 -16.82
CA PRO A 249 -4.18 -3.74 -15.54
C PRO A 249 -4.92 -2.85 -14.54
N TRP A 250 -6.13 -3.24 -14.14
CA TRP A 250 -6.97 -2.54 -13.16
C TRP A 250 -6.27 -2.39 -11.81
N TRP A 251 -5.45 -3.36 -11.41
CA TRP A 251 -4.63 -3.36 -10.20
C TRP A 251 -3.49 -2.32 -10.17
N ARG A 252 -3.45 -1.41 -11.16
CA ARG A 252 -2.53 -0.25 -11.20
C ARG A 252 -3.26 1.09 -11.12
N ARG A 253 -4.59 1.08 -11.16
CA ARG A 253 -5.42 2.28 -11.32
C ARG A 253 -6.07 2.65 -9.99
N PRO A 254 -6.19 3.94 -9.67
CA PRO A 254 -7.03 4.32 -8.53
C PRO A 254 -8.47 3.86 -8.79
N MET A 255 -9.20 3.55 -7.73
CA MET A 255 -10.61 3.13 -7.77
C MET A 255 -11.41 4.01 -6.82
N ALA A 256 -12.48 4.64 -7.31
CA ALA A 256 -13.40 5.42 -6.47
C ALA A 256 -14.63 4.59 -6.11
N PHE A 257 -15.12 4.75 -4.89
CA PHE A 257 -16.31 4.09 -4.35
C PHE A 257 -17.26 5.15 -3.82
N ASP A 258 -18.53 5.05 -4.21
CA ASP A 258 -19.57 5.93 -3.66
C ASP A 258 -19.92 5.54 -2.21
N GLU A 259 -20.91 6.22 -1.63
CA GLU A 259 -21.33 5.99 -0.24
C GLU A 259 -21.79 4.56 0.04
N ALA A 260 -22.61 3.97 -0.84
CA ALA A 260 -23.14 2.63 -0.65
C ALA A 260 -22.03 1.58 -0.82
N ALA A 261 -21.20 1.74 -1.85
CA ALA A 261 -20.06 0.88 -2.10
C ALA A 261 -19.02 0.95 -0.96
N THR A 262 -18.78 2.15 -0.41
CA THR A 262 -17.88 2.34 0.73
C THR A 262 -18.41 1.63 1.98
N ALA A 263 -19.71 1.75 2.27
CA ALA A 263 -20.31 1.06 3.41
C ALA A 263 -20.19 -0.47 3.30
N GLU A 264 -20.46 -1.04 2.11
CA GLU A 264 -20.28 -2.47 1.85
C GLU A 264 -18.83 -2.91 2.04
N LEU A 265 -17.88 -2.09 1.58
CA LEU A 265 -16.46 -2.40 1.69
C LEU A 265 -15.98 -2.39 3.14
N LEU A 266 -16.37 -1.39 3.94
CA LEU A 266 -16.03 -1.32 5.36
C LEU A 266 -16.67 -2.46 6.15
N ALA A 267 -17.90 -2.85 5.82
CA ALA A 267 -18.54 -4.02 6.43
C ALA A 267 -17.79 -5.33 6.11
N ARG A 268 -17.08 -5.43 4.98
CA ARG A 268 -16.20 -6.57 4.70
C ARG A 268 -14.93 -6.54 5.54
N VAL A 269 -14.33 -5.37 5.71
CA VAL A 269 -13.16 -5.18 6.58
C VAL A 269 -13.47 -5.59 8.02
N GLU A 270 -14.62 -5.19 8.56
CA GLU A 270 -15.03 -5.55 9.94
C GLU A 270 -15.31 -7.05 10.13
N ARG A 271 -15.61 -7.77 9.04
CA ARG A 271 -15.87 -9.22 9.05
C ARG A 271 -14.62 -10.05 8.78
N ALA A 272 -13.56 -9.43 8.24
CA ALA A 272 -12.37 -10.08 7.76
C ALA A 272 -11.59 -10.69 8.92
#